data_AF-F9PQW2-F1
#
_entry.id   AF-F9PQW2-F1
#
_cell.length_a   1.000
_cell.length_b   1.000
_cell.length_c   1.000
_cell.angle_alpha   90.00
_cell.angle_beta   90.00
_cell.angle_gamma   90.00
#
_symmetry.space_group_name_H-M   'P 1'
#
loop_
_entity.id
_entity.type
_entity.pdbx_description
1 polymer ?
#
loop_
_entity_poly.entity_id
_entity_poly.type
_entity_poly.pdbx_seq_one_letter_code
_entity_poly.pdbx_strand_id
1 'polypeptide(L)'
;MKKRRFIALILLFSMLGSGIISHADKVDDLKKEKQNQEQNLESKKKSIKDMTTQKDSAFKEIVEKQKIIDQLDKDLTDLEDLITKLSEEIQASKEKITILEDRIYEKQELFKKRVRVMYGNKDLNSIEVLFSASDIRDFISRYFMMQSIADYDKKLITSLKTISLL
;
A
#
# COMPACT_ATOMS: atom_id res chain seq x y z
N MET A 1 107.85 -32.64 -42.44
CA MET A 1 107.33 -32.08 -41.16
C MET A 1 106.32 -30.93 -41.33
N LYS A 2 106.42 -30.07 -42.35
CA LYS A 2 105.52 -28.90 -42.53
C LYS A 2 104.04 -29.26 -42.80
N LYS A 3 103.75 -30.32 -43.57
CA LYS A 3 102.37 -30.77 -43.88
C LYS A 3 101.62 -31.31 -42.66
N ARG A 4 102.30 -32.00 -41.74
CA ARG A 4 101.69 -32.53 -40.49
C ARG A 4 101.34 -31.42 -39.50
N ARG A 5 102.13 -30.34 -39.45
CA ARG A 5 101.84 -29.15 -38.62
C ARG A 5 100.64 -28.34 -39.15
N PHE A 6 100.46 -28.29 -40.47
CA PHE A 6 99.33 -27.63 -41.11
C PHE A 6 98.00 -28.37 -40.87
N ILE A 7 98.03 -29.70 -40.94
CA ILE A 7 96.86 -30.55 -40.62
C ILE A 7 96.47 -30.44 -39.14
N ALA A 8 97.45 -30.36 -38.24
CA ALA A 8 97.20 -30.15 -36.81
C ALA A 8 96.56 -28.79 -36.52
N LEU A 9 96.95 -27.73 -37.24
CA LEU A 9 96.35 -26.40 -37.11
C LEU A 9 94.91 -26.34 -37.64
N ILE A 10 94.61 -27.05 -38.73
CA ILE A 10 93.25 -27.16 -39.28
C ILE A 10 92.34 -27.96 -38.33
N LEU A 11 92.85 -29.04 -37.73
CA LEU A 11 92.14 -29.82 -36.72
C LEU A 11 91.85 -29.01 -35.45
N LEU A 12 92.81 -28.20 -34.98
CA LEU A 12 92.61 -27.28 -33.85
C LEU A 12 91.58 -26.18 -34.17
N PHE A 13 91.59 -25.64 -35.39
CA PHE A 13 90.61 -24.64 -35.81
C PHE A 13 89.19 -25.22 -35.96
N SER A 14 89.08 -26.47 -36.42
CA SER A 14 87.81 -27.20 -36.52
C SER A 14 87.18 -27.50 -35.15
N MET A 15 88.00 -27.67 -34.09
CA MET A 15 87.51 -27.85 -32.72
C MET A 15 87.05 -26.54 -32.06
N LEU A 16 87.55 -25.39 -32.52
CA LEU A 16 87.12 -24.07 -32.03
C LEU A 16 85.84 -23.56 -32.71
N GLY A 17 85.47 -24.10 -33.88
CA GLY A 17 84.30 -23.67 -34.67
C GLY A 17 82.96 -24.34 -34.32
N SER A 18 82.95 -25.31 -33.41
CA SER A 18 81.77 -26.16 -33.13
C SER A 18 81.31 -26.03 -31.68
N GLY A 19 80.94 -24.82 -31.24
CA GLY A 19 80.63 -24.63 -29.82
C GLY A 19 79.75 -23.45 -29.43
N ILE A 20 79.21 -22.66 -30.37
CA ILE A 20 78.24 -21.62 -30.04
C ILE A 20 76.90 -22.02 -30.63
N ILE A 21 76.24 -22.98 -29.99
CA ILE A 21 74.79 -23.12 -30.14
C ILE A 21 74.21 -21.97 -29.30
N SER A 22 73.63 -20.97 -29.97
CA SER A 22 72.95 -19.84 -29.33
C SER A 22 71.78 -20.35 -28.48
N HIS A 23 72.02 -20.55 -27.19
CA HIS A 23 70.99 -20.82 -26.19
C HIS A 23 70.40 -19.54 -25.57
N ALA A 24 70.91 -18.36 -25.94
CA ALA A 24 70.46 -17.07 -25.43
C ALA A 24 69.02 -16.73 -25.86
N ASP A 25 68.67 -16.95 -27.14
CA ASP A 25 67.34 -16.60 -27.68
C ASP A 25 66.21 -17.39 -26.98
N LYS A 26 66.40 -18.68 -26.71
CA LYS A 26 65.40 -19.51 -25.99
C LYS A 26 65.18 -19.07 -24.55
N VAL A 27 66.22 -18.59 -23.87
CA VAL A 27 66.12 -18.14 -22.47
C VAL A 27 65.40 -16.79 -22.40
N ASP A 28 65.66 -15.89 -23.34
CA ASP A 28 64.96 -14.60 -23.41
C ASP A 28 63.48 -14.76 -23.80
N ASP A 29 63.15 -15.69 -24.69
CA ASP A 29 61.75 -16.00 -25.04
C ASP A 29 60.97 -16.58 -23.86
N LEU A 30 61.57 -17.54 -23.13
CA LEU A 30 60.97 -18.09 -21.90
C LEU A 30 60.78 -17.01 -20.82
N LYS A 31 61.71 -16.06 -20.72
CA LYS A 31 61.61 -14.95 -19.76
C LYS A 31 60.47 -13.99 -20.12
N LYS A 32 60.27 -13.69 -21.41
CA LYS A 32 59.12 -12.92 -21.90
C LYS A 32 57.80 -13.64 -21.67
N GLU A 33 57.75 -14.94 -21.93
CA GLU A 33 56.55 -15.75 -21.68
C GLU A 33 56.16 -15.74 -20.19
N LYS A 34 57.15 -15.91 -19.31
CA LYS A 34 56.95 -15.81 -17.86
C LYS A 34 56.40 -14.43 -17.45
N GLN A 35 56.98 -13.34 -17.95
CA GLN A 35 56.47 -11.98 -17.67
C GLN A 35 55.03 -11.79 -18.16
N ASN A 36 54.70 -12.27 -19.35
CA ASN A 36 53.34 -12.22 -19.88
C ASN A 36 52.36 -13.04 -19.02
N GLN A 37 52.76 -14.22 -18.55
CA GLN A 37 51.95 -15.03 -17.65
C GLN A 37 51.74 -14.34 -16.29
N GLU A 38 52.77 -13.70 -15.74
CA GLU A 38 52.66 -12.92 -14.49
C GLU A 38 51.70 -11.73 -14.65
N GLN A 39 51.79 -10.98 -15.75
CA GLN A 39 50.85 -9.89 -16.05
C GLN A 39 49.41 -10.40 -16.26
N ASN A 40 49.24 -11.54 -16.94
CA ASN A 40 47.95 -12.19 -17.11
C ASN A 40 47.38 -12.69 -15.78
N LEU A 41 48.22 -13.18 -14.86
CA LEU A 41 47.81 -13.60 -13.54
C LEU A 41 47.32 -12.40 -12.72
N GLU A 42 48.07 -11.29 -12.72
CA GLU A 42 47.69 -10.07 -11.98
C GLU A 42 46.42 -9.42 -12.53
N SER A 43 46.25 -9.37 -13.85
CA SER A 43 45.00 -8.89 -14.46
C SER A 43 43.79 -9.76 -14.10
N LYS A 44 43.95 -11.10 -14.10
CA LYS A 44 42.90 -12.03 -13.65
C LYS A 44 42.58 -11.85 -12.17
N LYS A 45 43.57 -11.70 -11.29
CA LYS A 45 43.35 -11.41 -9.86
C LYS A 45 42.57 -10.12 -9.66
N LYS A 46 42.92 -9.06 -10.39
CA LYS A 46 42.19 -7.79 -10.36
C LYS A 46 40.74 -7.98 -10.80
N SER A 47 40.52 -8.68 -11.91
CA SER A 47 39.17 -8.98 -12.40
C SER A 47 38.33 -9.77 -11.40
N ILE A 48 38.91 -10.77 -10.73
CA ILE A 48 38.22 -11.54 -9.67
C ILE A 48 37.85 -10.63 -8.49
N LYS A 49 38.76 -9.74 -8.08
CA LYS A 49 38.49 -8.77 -7.00
C LYS A 49 37.36 -7.81 -7.36
N ASP A 50 37.37 -7.27 -8.58
CA ASP A 50 36.34 -6.36 -9.09
C ASP A 50 34.98 -7.08 -9.15
N MET A 51 34.94 -8.31 -9.67
CA MET A 51 33.74 -9.16 -9.69
C MET A 51 33.22 -9.46 -8.28
N THR A 52 34.11 -9.69 -7.31
CA THR A 52 33.72 -9.95 -5.92
C THR A 52 33.09 -8.71 -5.29
N THR A 53 33.67 -7.53 -5.55
CA THR A 53 33.12 -6.25 -5.06
C THR A 53 31.76 -5.95 -5.68
N GLN A 54 31.59 -6.21 -6.99
CA GLN A 54 30.30 -6.07 -7.67
C GLN A 54 29.25 -7.04 -7.09
N LYS A 55 29.63 -8.30 -6.83
CA LYS A 55 28.77 -9.29 -6.21
C LYS A 55 28.31 -8.84 -4.81
N ASP A 56 29.23 -8.36 -3.98
CA ASP A 56 28.91 -7.90 -2.63
C ASP A 56 27.99 -6.68 -2.65
N SER A 57 28.20 -5.76 -3.60
CA SER A 57 27.31 -4.62 -3.82
C SER A 57 25.91 -5.05 -4.23
N ALA A 58 25.80 -5.98 -5.18
CA ALA A 58 24.52 -6.52 -5.62
C ALA A 58 23.79 -7.24 -4.49
N PHE A 59 24.51 -7.99 -3.65
CA PHE A 59 23.92 -8.66 -2.49
C PHE A 59 23.38 -7.67 -1.46
N LYS A 60 24.09 -6.56 -1.19
CA LYS A 60 23.58 -5.48 -0.33
C LYS A 60 22.29 -4.87 -0.89
N GLU A 61 22.26 -4.60 -2.20
CA GLU A 61 21.06 -4.07 -2.84
C GLU A 61 19.88 -5.04 -2.73
N ILE A 62 20.11 -6.35 -2.88
CA ILE A 62 19.08 -7.38 -2.69
C ILE A 62 18.53 -7.34 -1.26
N VAL A 63 19.40 -7.26 -0.25
CA VAL A 63 18.99 -7.20 1.16
C VAL A 63 18.18 -5.93 1.45
N GLU A 64 18.58 -4.79 0.91
CA GLU A 64 17.84 -3.53 1.04
C GLU A 64 16.48 -3.60 0.37
N LYS A 65 16.39 -4.15 -0.85
CA LYS A 65 15.10 -4.36 -1.54
C LYS A 65 14.21 -5.34 -0.77
N GLN A 66 14.75 -6.40 -0.19
CA GLN A 66 13.96 -7.33 0.62
C GLN A 66 13.34 -6.63 1.83
N LYS A 67 14.10 -5.77 2.51
CA LYS A 67 13.57 -4.97 3.63
C LYS A 67 12.43 -4.03 3.20
N ILE A 68 12.53 -3.45 2.00
CA ILE A 68 11.47 -2.59 1.44
C ILE A 68 10.23 -3.44 1.13
N ILE A 69 10.39 -4.62 0.55
CA ILE A 69 9.28 -5.55 0.27
C ILE A 69 8.59 -5.94 1.58
N ASP A 70 9.34 -6.34 2.61
CA ASP A 70 8.77 -6.73 3.90
C ASP A 70 8.00 -5.58 4.57
N GLN A 71 8.41 -4.33 4.33
CA GLN A 71 7.68 -3.16 4.82
C GLN A 71 6.40 -2.92 4.02
N LEU A 72 6.47 -3.00 2.68
CA LEU A 72 5.31 -2.83 1.81
C LEU A 72 4.24 -3.92 2.08
N ASP A 73 4.64 -5.15 2.35
CA ASP A 73 3.70 -6.23 2.69
C ASP A 73 2.94 -5.96 3.99
N LYS A 74 3.61 -5.36 4.99
CA LYS A 74 2.97 -4.91 6.24
C LYS A 74 2.01 -3.76 5.98
N ASP A 75 2.45 -2.75 5.24
CA ASP A 75 1.63 -1.59 4.89
C ASP A 75 0.38 -2.02 4.08
N LEU A 76 0.51 -3.01 3.20
CA LEU A 76 -0.61 -3.62 2.46
C LEU A 76 -1.59 -4.31 3.40
N THR A 77 -1.10 -5.12 4.34
CA THR A 77 -1.94 -5.81 5.32
C THR A 77 -2.73 -4.79 6.17
N ASP A 78 -2.06 -3.75 6.67
CA ASP A 78 -2.70 -2.71 7.46
C ASP A 78 -3.77 -1.94 6.66
N LEU A 79 -3.54 -1.70 5.36
CA LEU A 79 -4.50 -1.07 4.47
C LEU A 79 -5.71 -1.96 4.18
N GLU A 80 -5.51 -3.27 3.98
CA GLU A 80 -6.59 -4.23 3.78
C GLU A 80 -7.53 -4.32 5.00
N ASP A 81 -6.95 -4.34 6.20
CA ASP A 81 -7.71 -4.30 7.45
C ASP A 81 -8.51 -3.00 7.60
N LEU A 82 -7.90 -1.85 7.26
CA LEU A 82 -8.57 -0.56 7.29
C LEU A 82 -9.73 -0.49 6.28
N ILE A 83 -9.54 -1.01 5.07
CA ILE A 83 -10.59 -1.09 4.03
C ILE A 83 -11.76 -1.94 4.52
N THR A 84 -11.48 -3.09 5.15
CA THR A 84 -12.50 -3.98 5.68
C THR A 84 -13.33 -3.28 6.74
N LYS A 85 -12.67 -2.64 7.73
CA LYS A 85 -13.34 -1.89 8.79
C LYS A 85 -14.20 -0.75 8.26
N LEU A 86 -13.67 0.05 7.33
CA LEU A 86 -14.42 1.16 6.73
C LEU A 86 -15.64 0.65 5.93
N SER A 87 -15.50 -0.49 5.26
CA SER A 87 -16.61 -1.10 4.52
C SER A 87 -17.75 -1.54 5.45
N GLU A 88 -17.42 -2.13 6.61
CA GLU A 88 -18.39 -2.47 7.65
C GLU A 88 -19.09 -1.23 8.23
N GLU A 89 -18.32 -0.18 8.54
CA GLU A 89 -18.86 1.09 9.05
C GLU A 89 -19.80 1.77 8.03
N ILE A 90 -19.46 1.72 6.75
CA ILE A 90 -20.32 2.21 5.65
C ILE A 90 -21.62 1.42 5.59
N GLN A 91 -21.55 0.09 5.68
CA GLN A 91 -22.73 -0.76 5.62
C GLN A 91 -23.66 -0.50 6.82
N ALA A 92 -23.12 -0.44 8.04
CA ALA A 92 -23.89 -0.11 9.23
C ALA A 92 -24.53 1.30 9.14
N SER A 93 -23.80 2.26 8.55
CA SER A 93 -24.32 3.62 8.33
C SER A 93 -25.46 3.65 7.32
N LYS A 94 -25.36 2.89 6.22
CA LYS A 94 -26.45 2.76 5.22
C LYS A 94 -27.71 2.18 5.83
N GLU A 95 -27.58 1.10 6.62
CA GLU A 95 -28.72 0.50 7.31
C GLU A 95 -29.39 1.49 8.28
N LYS A 96 -28.57 2.25 9.02
CA LYS A 96 -29.07 3.30 9.90
C LYS A 96 -29.80 4.41 9.14
N ILE A 97 -29.31 4.80 7.96
CA ILE A 97 -29.97 5.77 7.09
C ILE A 97 -31.35 5.25 6.68
N THR A 98 -31.44 4.01 6.18
CA THR A 98 -32.73 3.42 5.77
C THR A 98 -33.74 3.39 6.91
N ILE A 99 -33.33 2.97 8.11
CA ILE A 99 -34.19 2.97 9.30
C ILE A 99 -34.68 4.39 9.65
N LEU A 100 -33.82 5.40 9.48
CA LEU A 100 -34.19 6.80 9.72
C LEU A 100 -35.14 7.33 8.65
N GLU A 101 -34.92 7.01 7.38
CA GLU A 101 -35.81 7.37 6.27
C GLU A 101 -37.21 6.79 6.45
N ASP A 102 -37.32 5.50 6.79
CA ASP A 102 -38.60 4.85 7.08
C ASP A 102 -39.32 5.54 8.25
N ARG A 103 -38.59 5.83 9.33
CA ARG A 103 -39.15 6.54 10.49
C ARG A 103 -39.60 7.96 10.16
N ILE A 104 -38.90 8.65 9.27
CA ILE A 104 -39.31 9.98 8.78
C ILE A 104 -40.61 9.84 8.01
N TYR A 105 -40.68 8.90 7.08
CA TYR A 105 -41.86 8.66 6.27
C TYR A 105 -43.09 8.36 7.13
N GLU A 106 -42.97 7.44 8.08
CA GLU A 106 -44.05 7.11 9.03
C GLU A 106 -44.55 8.34 9.80
N LYS A 107 -43.63 9.15 10.32
CA LYS A 107 -43.97 10.37 11.06
C LYS A 107 -44.61 11.43 10.17
N GLN A 108 -44.15 11.59 8.94
CA GLN A 108 -44.73 12.51 7.97
C GLN A 108 -46.15 12.09 7.60
N GLU A 109 -46.39 10.80 7.35
CA GLU A 109 -47.73 10.29 7.04
C GLU A 109 -48.68 10.42 8.24
N LEU A 110 -48.20 10.15 9.46
CA LEU A 110 -48.96 10.40 10.67
C LEU A 110 -49.33 11.88 10.81
N PHE A 111 -48.36 12.77 10.61
CA PHE A 111 -48.58 14.22 10.67
C PHE A 111 -49.61 14.67 9.62
N LYS A 112 -49.48 14.24 8.36
CA LYS A 112 -50.44 14.55 7.27
C LYS A 112 -51.86 14.10 7.62
N LYS A 113 -52.03 12.86 8.14
CA LYS A 113 -53.34 12.34 8.56
C LYS A 113 -53.95 13.21 9.66
N ARG A 114 -53.15 13.62 10.64
CA ARG A 114 -53.62 14.42 11.78
C ARG A 114 -53.96 15.85 11.39
N VAL A 115 -53.15 16.50 10.55
CA VAL A 115 -53.48 17.81 9.95
C VAL A 115 -54.78 17.73 9.14
N ARG A 116 -54.97 16.67 8.35
CA ARG A 116 -56.22 16.45 7.61
C ARG A 116 -57.42 16.32 8.53
N VAL A 117 -57.31 15.62 9.67
CA VAL A 117 -58.41 15.54 10.64
C VAL A 117 -58.69 16.90 11.28
N MET A 118 -57.64 17.65 11.64
CA MET A 118 -57.76 18.96 12.28
C MET A 118 -58.40 20.02 11.36
N TYR A 119 -58.09 20.03 10.06
CA TYR A 119 -58.53 21.08 9.13
C TYR A 119 -59.53 20.62 8.06
N GLY A 120 -59.66 19.31 7.82
CA GLY A 120 -60.56 18.73 6.82
C GLY A 120 -61.99 18.54 7.31
N ASN A 121 -62.18 18.41 8.62
CA ASN A 121 -63.51 18.37 9.23
C ASN A 121 -63.95 19.81 9.55
N LYS A 122 -64.38 20.56 8.54
CA LYS A 122 -64.86 21.95 8.69
C LYS A 122 -66.01 22.11 9.70
N ASP A 123 -66.70 21.02 10.01
CA ASP A 123 -67.87 20.98 10.89
C ASP A 123 -67.56 20.58 12.35
N LEU A 124 -66.28 20.36 12.71
CA LEU A 124 -65.88 20.03 14.09
C LEU A 124 -64.76 20.98 14.53
N ASN A 125 -65.13 22.15 15.05
CA ASN A 125 -64.16 23.05 15.65
C ASN A 125 -63.73 22.52 17.02
N SER A 126 -62.44 22.60 17.39
CA SER A 126 -61.95 22.21 18.72
C SER A 126 -62.72 22.89 19.87
N ILE A 127 -63.21 24.10 19.60
CA ILE A 127 -64.08 24.88 20.49
C ILE A 127 -65.44 24.20 20.69
N GLU A 128 -66.03 23.66 19.62
CA GLU A 128 -67.31 22.95 19.64
C GLU A 128 -67.23 21.65 20.46
N VAL A 129 -66.11 20.92 20.36
CA VAL A 129 -65.87 19.70 21.16
C VAL A 129 -65.83 19.99 22.66
N LEU A 130 -65.30 21.14 23.07
CA LEU A 130 -65.30 21.59 24.46
C LEU A 130 -66.70 22.03 24.89
N PHE A 131 -67.41 22.81 24.05
CA PHE A 131 -68.74 23.33 24.39
C PHE A 131 -69.87 22.31 24.24
N SER A 132 -69.63 21.16 23.62
CA SER A 132 -70.57 20.02 23.60
C SER A 132 -70.51 19.17 24.88
N ALA A 133 -69.84 19.63 25.94
CA ALA A 133 -69.73 18.89 27.20
C ALA A 133 -71.07 18.83 27.95
N SER A 134 -71.36 17.70 28.60
CA SER A 134 -72.62 17.49 29.32
C SER A 134 -72.66 18.19 30.69
N ASP A 135 -71.49 18.36 31.31
CA ASP A 135 -71.31 19.04 32.60
C ASP A 135 -69.87 19.58 32.74
N ILE A 136 -69.59 20.28 33.84
CA ILE A 136 -68.27 20.89 34.11
C ILE A 136 -67.14 19.85 34.25
N ARG A 137 -67.45 18.63 34.70
CA ARG A 137 -66.45 17.56 34.84
C ARG A 137 -66.08 17.01 33.46
N ASP A 138 -67.07 16.76 32.60
CA ASP A 138 -66.88 16.37 31.20
C ASP A 138 -66.08 17.43 30.44
N PHE A 139 -66.38 18.73 30.66
CA PHE A 139 -65.62 19.83 30.08
C PHE A 139 -64.13 19.78 30.46
N ILE A 140 -63.82 19.63 31.76
CA ILE A 140 -62.42 19.55 32.25
C ILE A 140 -61.70 18.33 31.67
N SER A 141 -62.37 17.17 31.60
CA SER A 141 -61.80 15.96 30.99
C SER A 141 -61.46 16.15 29.51
N ARG A 142 -62.37 16.77 28.73
CA ARG A 142 -62.15 17.09 27.32
C ARG A 142 -61.01 18.11 27.12
N TYR A 143 -60.92 19.10 28.00
CA TYR A 143 -59.82 20.08 27.99
C TYR A 143 -58.46 19.39 28.15
N PHE A 144 -58.30 18.53 29.16
CA PHE A 144 -57.04 17.80 29.37
C PHE A 144 -56.73 16.84 28.23
N MET A 145 -57.74 16.19 27.65
CA MET A 145 -57.56 15.34 26.46
C MET A 145 -57.05 16.15 25.26
N MET A 146 -57.66 17.30 24.98
CA MET A 146 -57.24 18.19 23.89
C MET A 146 -55.84 18.77 24.12
N GLN A 147 -55.52 19.13 25.36
CA GLN A 147 -54.17 19.57 25.73
C GLN A 147 -53.14 18.47 25.48
N SER A 148 -53.44 17.22 25.88
CA SER A 148 -52.57 16.06 25.63
C SER A 148 -52.34 15.80 24.15
N ILE A 149 -53.39 15.93 23.33
CA ILE A 149 -53.32 15.84 21.87
C ILE A 149 -52.42 16.93 21.28
N ALA A 150 -52.59 18.19 21.70
CA ALA A 150 -51.79 19.31 21.23
C ALA A 150 -50.31 19.17 21.62
N ASP A 151 -50.02 18.69 22.84
CA ASP A 151 -48.66 18.42 23.29
C ASP A 151 -47.98 17.30 22.49
N TYR A 152 -48.72 16.25 22.15
CA TYR A 152 -48.24 15.18 21.28
C TYR A 152 -47.92 15.71 19.88
N ASP A 153 -48.81 16.51 19.29
CA ASP A 153 -48.61 17.09 17.95
C ASP A 153 -47.43 18.05 17.91
N LYS A 154 -47.26 18.86 18.95
CA LYS A 154 -46.07 19.70 19.11
C LYS A 154 -44.79 18.86 19.13
N LYS A 155 -44.76 17.77 19.90
CA LYS A 155 -43.61 16.84 19.93
C LYS A 155 -43.37 16.18 18.57
N LEU A 156 -44.42 15.79 17.86
CA LEU A 156 -44.32 15.21 16.52
C LEU A 156 -43.67 16.20 15.54
N ILE A 157 -44.15 17.45 15.50
CA ILE A 157 -43.61 18.54 14.66
C ILE A 157 -42.16 18.85 15.02
N THR A 158 -41.84 18.97 16.31
CA THR A 158 -40.45 19.18 16.77
C THR A 158 -39.57 18.05 16.30
N SER A 159 -40.03 16.79 16.43
CA SER A 159 -39.25 15.64 16.00
C SER A 159 -39.00 15.62 14.48
N LEU A 160 -39.99 16.02 13.67
CA LEU A 160 -39.83 16.15 12.22
C LEU A 160 -38.86 17.28 11.85
N LYS A 161 -38.94 18.43 12.53
CA LYS A 161 -38.05 19.58 12.31
C LYS A 161 -36.60 19.25 12.64
N THR A 162 -36.36 18.61 13.78
CA THR A 162 -35.02 18.17 14.18
C THR A 162 -34.43 17.19 13.17
N ILE A 163 -35.25 16.29 12.62
CA ILE A 163 -34.77 15.34 11.61
C ILE A 163 -34.50 16.03 10.26
N SER A 164 -35.27 17.05 9.85
CA SER A 164 -35.03 17.77 8.58
C SER A 164 -33.80 18.70 8.57
N LEU A 165 -33.21 18.95 9.74
CA LEU A 165 -32.04 19.83 9.92
C LEU A 165 -30.71 19.06 10.03
N LEU A 166 -30.77 17.73 10.03
CA LEU A 166 -29.64 16.81 9.94
C LEU A 166 -29.47 16.36 8.49
#